data_AF-A0A059LBW7-F1
#
_entry.id   AF-A0A059LBW7-F1
#
_cell.length_a   1.000
_cell.length_b   1.000
_cell.length_c   1.000
_cell.angle_alpha   90.00
_cell.angle_beta   90.00
_cell.angle_gamma   90.00
#
_symmetry.space_group_name_H-M   'P 1'
#
loop_
_entity.id
_entity.type
_entity.pdbx_description
1 polymer ?
#
loop_
_entity_poly.entity_id
_entity_poly.type
_entity_poly.pdbx_seq_one_letter_code
_entity_poly.pdbx_strand_id
1 'polypeptide(L)'
;MLLRGCMLKNSNYVVGLVVYTGAETRIQMNAARTPNKVGSFDRFLNLQIGLIIAMQLSLVIFCATANLIWQRSMGVDRPHLALDSPTQGIYTNGFVQWIINLFTFWILLSYLVPISLFVTLEIVKFWQGFVYINLDPALQDPVTKEAGRCRNSGLNEDLGRVEYVFSDKTGTLTSNEMQLRAVAIKGVTFGDPQIRLETERELQGMAALRRFDPKLADAASALGEAASDLPGLVTSGGSGVRLLSHPSSNLRGTDKAKVIGYG
;
A
#
# COMPACT_ATOMS: atom_id res chain seq x y z
N MET A 1 -18.84 31.05 -22.97
CA MET A 1 -19.31 30.40 -21.72
C MET A 1 -18.15 30.37 -20.74
N LEU A 2 -18.34 30.88 -19.52
CA LEU A 2 -17.35 30.74 -18.43
C LEU A 2 -17.65 29.44 -17.67
N LEU A 3 -16.69 28.51 -17.66
CA LEU A 3 -16.86 27.20 -17.03
C LEU A 3 -16.47 27.26 -15.55
N ARG A 4 -17.14 26.46 -14.73
CA ARG A 4 -16.76 26.25 -13.33
C ARG A 4 -15.34 25.66 -13.28
N GLY A 5 -14.44 26.32 -12.56
CA GLY A 5 -13.01 25.96 -12.47
C GLY A 5 -12.08 26.86 -13.28
N CYS A 6 -12.61 27.68 -14.20
CA CYS A 6 -11.82 28.71 -14.86
C CYS A 6 -11.59 29.92 -13.93
N MET A 7 -10.36 30.40 -13.88
CA MET A 7 -10.02 31.65 -13.19
C MET A 7 -9.99 32.78 -14.21
N LEU A 8 -10.82 33.82 -14.02
CA LEU A 8 -10.78 35.02 -14.86
C LEU A 8 -9.46 35.76 -14.60
N LYS A 9 -8.73 36.09 -15.67
CA LYS A 9 -7.48 36.86 -15.60
C LYS A 9 -7.54 38.03 -16.59
N ASN A 10 -6.81 39.10 -16.29
CA ASN A 10 -6.66 40.27 -17.15
C ASN A 10 -7.98 41.00 -17.50
N SER A 11 -8.91 41.10 -16.55
CA SER A 11 -10.16 41.87 -16.66
C SER A 11 -10.69 42.23 -15.28
N ASN A 12 -11.25 43.42 -15.10
CA ASN A 12 -11.72 43.91 -13.80
C ASN A 12 -13.01 43.21 -13.35
N TYR A 13 -14.00 43.13 -14.23
CA TYR A 13 -15.26 42.44 -13.97
C TYR A 13 -15.87 41.94 -15.28
N VAL A 14 -16.78 40.97 -15.15
CA VAL A 14 -17.62 40.50 -16.24
C VAL A 14 -19.03 40.32 -15.70
N VAL A 15 -20.03 40.74 -16.48
CA VAL A 15 -21.44 40.47 -16.18
C VAL A 15 -21.86 39.28 -17.03
N GLY A 16 -22.43 38.26 -16.39
CA GLY A 16 -22.86 37.04 -17.08
C GLY A 16 -24.09 36.43 -16.43
N LEU A 17 -24.84 35.67 -17.23
CA LEU A 17 -25.99 34.89 -16.77
C LEU A 17 -25.52 33.47 -16.40
N VAL A 18 -25.91 33.00 -15.22
CA VAL A 18 -25.62 31.63 -14.79
C VAL A 18 -26.62 30.68 -15.45
N VAL A 19 -26.13 29.80 -16.33
CA VAL A 19 -26.96 28.83 -17.07
C VAL A 19 -26.99 27.47 -16.37
N TYR A 20 -25.86 27.01 -15.80
CA TYR A 20 -25.75 25.72 -15.13
C TYR A 20 -25.24 25.92 -13.70
N THR A 21 -25.83 25.21 -12.74
CA THR A 21 -25.45 25.30 -11.32
C THR A 21 -25.16 23.92 -10.73
N GLY A 22 -24.28 23.86 -9.74
CA GLY A 22 -23.98 22.62 -9.00
C GLY A 22 -23.65 21.44 -9.93
N ALA A 23 -24.40 20.35 -9.75
CA ALA A 23 -24.19 19.06 -10.42
C ALA A 23 -24.31 19.12 -11.95
N GLU A 24 -25.03 20.12 -12.47
CA GLU A 24 -25.23 20.33 -13.91
C GLU A 24 -24.04 21.02 -14.58
N THR A 25 -23.04 21.46 -13.81
CA THR A 25 -21.82 22.04 -14.38
C THR A 25 -20.98 20.97 -15.08
N ARG A 26 -20.42 21.29 -16.24
CA ARG A 26 -19.61 20.35 -17.06
C ARG A 26 -18.50 19.66 -16.26
N ILE A 27 -17.82 20.39 -15.37
CA ILE A 27 -16.75 19.82 -14.53
C ILE A 27 -17.28 18.77 -13.55
N GLN A 28 -18.49 18.94 -13.04
CA GLN A 28 -19.08 18.02 -12.06
C GLN A 28 -19.73 16.82 -12.74
N MET A 29 -20.27 17.00 -13.95
CA MET A 29 -20.71 15.89 -14.81
C MET A 29 -19.55 14.99 -15.25
N ASN A 30 -18.37 15.57 -15.48
CA ASN A 30 -17.15 14.81 -15.80
C ASN A 30 -16.47 14.23 -14.56
N ALA A 31 -16.86 14.66 -13.35
CA ALA A 31 -16.30 14.14 -12.11
C ALA A 31 -16.93 12.77 -11.80
N ALA A 32 -16.09 11.73 -11.75
CA ALA A 32 -16.53 10.43 -11.27
C ALA A 32 -16.84 10.50 -9.76
N ARG A 33 -17.89 9.78 -9.34
CA ARG A 33 -18.26 9.67 -7.91
C ARG A 33 -17.09 9.04 -7.14
N THR A 34 -16.64 9.70 -6.07
CA THR A 34 -15.53 9.21 -5.23
C THR A 34 -15.84 7.82 -4.68
N PRO A 35 -15.11 6.76 -5.09
CA PRO A 35 -15.31 5.44 -4.51
C PRO A 35 -14.66 5.38 -3.12
N ASN A 36 -15.23 4.56 -2.23
CA ASN A 36 -14.56 4.19 -0.98
C ASN A 36 -13.36 3.32 -1.32
N LYS A 37 -12.16 3.86 -1.13
CA LYS A 37 -10.91 3.14 -1.37
C LYS A 37 -10.60 2.29 -0.13
N VAL A 38 -10.63 0.97 -0.30
CA VAL A 38 -10.24 -0.01 0.71
C VAL A 38 -8.87 -0.55 0.33
N GLY A 39 -7.97 -0.70 1.31
CA GLY A 39 -6.61 -1.15 1.07
C GLY A 39 -6.56 -2.58 0.54
N SER A 40 -5.56 -2.91 -0.27
CA SER A 40 -5.35 -4.30 -0.68
C SER A 40 -5.00 -5.20 0.51
N PHE A 41 -4.34 -4.64 1.54
CA PHE A 41 -3.97 -5.36 2.75
C PHE A 41 -5.20 -5.74 3.60
N ASP A 42 -6.25 -4.93 3.62
CA ASP A 42 -7.48 -5.24 4.37
C ASP A 42 -8.16 -6.52 3.86
N ARG A 43 -8.10 -6.77 2.54
CA ARG A 43 -8.59 -8.02 1.95
C ARG A 43 -7.78 -9.23 2.40
N PHE A 44 -6.46 -9.07 2.53
CA PHE A 44 -5.58 -10.11 3.05
C PHE A 44 -5.86 -10.39 4.54
N LEU A 45 -6.04 -9.35 5.36
CA LEU A 45 -6.43 -9.50 6.77
C LEU A 45 -7.76 -10.24 6.92
N ASN A 46 -8.77 -9.91 6.10
CA ASN A 46 -10.06 -10.59 6.14
C ASN A 46 -9.95 -12.09 5.80
N LEU A 47 -9.07 -12.47 4.87
CA LEU A 47 -8.79 -13.87 4.58
C LEU A 47 -8.15 -14.57 5.79
N GLN A 48 -7.16 -13.93 6.43
CA GLN A 48 -6.50 -14.47 7.62
C GLN A 48 -7.48 -14.64 8.79
N ILE A 49 -8.43 -13.70 8.99
CA ILE A 49 -9.52 -13.84 9.96
C ILE A 49 -10.31 -15.11 9.70
N GLY A 50 -10.72 -15.33 8.45
CA GLY A 50 -11.45 -16.53 8.06
C GLY A 50 -10.69 -17.82 8.37
N LEU A 51 -9.38 -17.84 8.11
CA LEU A 51 -8.52 -18.98 8.41
C LEU A 51 -8.38 -19.24 9.91
N ILE A 52 -8.20 -18.20 10.73
CA ILE A 52 -8.11 -18.34 12.19
C ILE A 52 -9.42 -18.86 12.78
N ILE A 53 -10.57 -18.32 12.34
CA ILE A 53 -11.89 -18.80 12.79
C ILE A 53 -12.10 -20.26 12.38
N ALA A 54 -11.73 -20.64 11.16
CA ALA A 54 -11.83 -22.04 10.70
C ALA A 54 -10.94 -22.98 11.54
N MET A 55 -9.72 -22.57 11.86
CA MET A 55 -8.82 -23.33 12.75
C MET A 55 -9.34 -23.39 14.20
N GLN A 56 -9.95 -22.32 14.70
CA GLN A 56 -10.56 -22.32 16.02
C GLN A 56 -11.75 -23.29 16.07
N LEU A 57 -12.62 -23.26 15.06
CA LEU A 57 -13.76 -24.18 14.95
C LEU A 57 -13.32 -25.64 14.93
N SER A 58 -12.30 -25.97 14.13
CA SER A 58 -11.79 -27.34 14.05
C SER A 58 -11.19 -27.80 15.37
N LEU A 59 -10.44 -26.94 16.05
CA LEU A 59 -9.83 -27.24 17.36
C LEU A 59 -10.90 -27.42 18.45
N VAL A 60 -11.93 -26.58 18.48
CA VAL A 60 -13.04 -26.69 19.43
C VAL A 60 -13.80 -28.00 19.23
N ILE A 61 -14.11 -28.37 17.99
CA ILE A 61 -14.77 -29.63 17.67
C ILE A 61 -13.90 -30.81 18.11
N PHE A 62 -12.60 -30.77 17.80
CA PHE A 62 -11.64 -31.81 18.20
C PHE A 62 -11.54 -31.97 19.72
N CYS A 63 -11.44 -30.87 20.48
CA CYS A 63 -11.40 -30.90 21.94
C CYS A 63 -12.73 -31.42 22.53
N ALA A 64 -13.87 -31.01 21.98
CA ALA A 64 -15.18 -31.47 22.44
C ALA A 64 -15.38 -32.99 22.21
N THR A 65 -14.97 -33.50 21.04
CA THR A 65 -15.05 -34.95 20.75
C THR A 65 -14.04 -35.76 21.56
N ALA A 66 -12.81 -35.29 21.69
CA ALA A 66 -11.78 -35.93 22.52
C ALA A 66 -12.22 -36.01 23.99
N ASN A 67 -12.80 -34.93 24.53
CA ASN A 67 -13.34 -34.91 25.89
C ASN A 67 -14.50 -35.91 26.06
N LEU A 68 -15.40 -36.02 25.07
CA LEU A 68 -16.49 -36.99 25.10
C LEU A 68 -15.97 -38.44 25.10
N ILE A 69 -14.97 -38.75 24.27
CA ILE A 69 -14.35 -40.09 24.21
C ILE A 69 -13.62 -40.40 25.51
N TRP A 70 -12.84 -39.44 26.04
CA TRP A 70 -12.11 -39.58 27.30
C TRP A 70 -13.05 -39.83 28.48
N GLN A 71 -14.17 -39.10 28.56
CA GLN A 71 -15.18 -39.29 29.60
C GLN A 71 -15.85 -40.66 29.52
N ARG A 72 -16.12 -41.17 28.31
CA ARG A 72 -16.67 -42.52 28.13
C ARG A 72 -15.68 -43.63 28.50
N SER A 73 -14.39 -43.42 28.29
CA SER A 73 -13.35 -44.45 28.50
C SER A 73 -12.82 -44.50 29.94
N MET A 74 -12.57 -43.33 30.57
CA MET A 74 -11.93 -43.22 31.89
C MET A 74 -12.81 -42.59 32.98
N GLY A 75 -14.10 -42.37 32.71
CA GLY A 75 -15.00 -41.63 33.61
C GLY A 75 -15.51 -42.39 34.83
N VAL A 76 -15.15 -43.67 35.02
CA VAL A 76 -15.89 -44.53 35.96
C VAL A 76 -15.41 -44.48 37.41
N ASP A 77 -14.15 -44.20 37.73
CA ASP A 77 -13.71 -44.17 39.14
C ASP A 77 -12.68 -43.06 39.43
N ARG A 78 -13.15 -41.93 40.00
CA ARG A 78 -12.27 -40.87 40.55
C ARG A 78 -12.70 -40.49 41.97
N PRO A 79 -12.39 -41.31 42.98
CA PRO A 79 -12.75 -41.04 44.36
C PRO A 79 -12.08 -39.78 44.93
N HIS A 80 -10.95 -39.34 44.36
CA HIS A 80 -10.21 -38.16 44.81
C HIS A 80 -10.79 -36.81 44.33
N LEU A 81 -11.73 -36.81 43.39
CA LEU A 81 -12.30 -35.57 42.85
C LEU A 81 -13.54 -35.06 43.60
N ALA A 82 -13.96 -35.72 44.69
CA ALA A 82 -15.12 -35.31 45.51
C ALA A 82 -16.34 -34.89 44.68
N LEU A 83 -16.58 -35.61 43.57
CA LEU A 83 -17.78 -35.45 42.77
C LEU A 83 -18.87 -36.28 43.47
N ASP A 84 -19.60 -35.64 44.38
CA ASP A 84 -20.73 -36.23 45.09
C ASP A 84 -21.79 -36.65 44.07
N SER A 85 -21.88 -37.96 43.79
CA SER A 85 -22.80 -38.55 42.82
C SER A 85 -22.61 -38.03 41.38
N PRO A 86 -23.03 -38.79 40.35
CA PRO A 86 -22.36 -38.79 39.07
C PRO A 86 -22.59 -37.48 38.33
N THR A 87 -21.60 -36.60 38.33
CA THR A 87 -21.43 -35.63 37.24
C THR A 87 -21.04 -36.33 35.92
N GLN A 88 -21.25 -37.65 35.81
CA GLN A 88 -21.44 -38.37 34.54
C GLN A 88 -22.67 -37.90 33.74
N GLY A 89 -23.46 -36.96 34.26
CA GLY A 89 -24.45 -36.29 33.45
C GLY A 89 -25.23 -35.28 34.28
N ILE A 90 -24.81 -34.02 34.29
CA ILE A 90 -25.79 -32.93 34.47
C ILE A 90 -26.88 -33.06 33.38
N TYR A 91 -26.53 -33.71 32.27
CA TYR A 91 -27.42 -34.09 31.17
C TYR A 91 -27.26 -35.58 30.87
N THR A 92 -28.35 -36.33 30.95
CA THR A 92 -28.43 -37.75 30.55
C THR A 92 -28.14 -37.95 29.05
N ASN A 93 -28.27 -36.88 28.26
CA ASN A 93 -28.03 -36.89 26.83
C ASN A 93 -26.58 -36.51 26.51
N GLY A 94 -25.79 -37.47 26.01
CA GLY A 94 -24.39 -37.23 25.60
C GLY A 94 -24.24 -36.15 24.50
N PHE A 95 -25.29 -35.90 23.73
CA PHE A 95 -25.33 -34.79 22.76
C PHE A 95 -25.37 -33.42 23.44
N VAL A 96 -26.16 -33.27 24.51
CA VAL A 96 -26.26 -32.01 25.26
C VAL A 96 -24.93 -31.70 25.95
N GLN A 97 -24.29 -32.73 26.51
CA GLN A 97 -22.96 -32.60 27.10
C GLN A 97 -21.90 -32.22 26.07
N TRP A 98 -21.95 -32.79 24.86
CA TRP A 98 -21.05 -32.41 23.76
C TRP A 98 -21.23 -30.95 23.35
N ILE A 99 -22.46 -30.46 23.24
CA ILE A 99 -22.76 -29.05 22.94
C ILE A 99 -22.22 -28.13 24.03
N ILE A 100 -22.43 -28.46 25.31
CA ILE A 100 -21.95 -27.62 26.41
C ILE A 100 -20.43 -27.57 26.43
N ASN A 101 -19.77 -28.73 26.31
CA ASN A 101 -18.32 -28.80 26.20
C ASN A 101 -17.80 -28.03 24.99
N LEU A 102 -18.52 -28.05 23.86
CA LEU A 102 -18.19 -27.29 22.65
C LEU A 102 -18.18 -25.77 22.93
N PHE A 103 -19.21 -25.24 23.60
CA PHE A 103 -19.22 -23.83 24.01
C PHE A 103 -18.17 -23.52 25.09
N THR A 104 -17.92 -24.43 26.03
CA THR A 104 -16.86 -24.26 27.04
C THR A 104 -15.48 -24.14 26.38
N PHE A 105 -15.15 -25.04 25.44
CA PHE A 105 -13.89 -24.97 24.69
C PHE A 105 -13.84 -23.78 23.74
N TRP A 106 -14.97 -23.34 23.18
CA TRP A 106 -15.03 -22.11 22.38
C TRP A 106 -14.59 -20.89 23.19
N ILE A 107 -15.15 -20.73 24.39
CA ILE A 107 -14.80 -19.62 25.30
C ILE A 107 -13.34 -19.77 25.75
N LEU A 108 -12.91 -20.98 26.11
CA LEU A 108 -11.54 -21.22 26.52
C LEU A 108 -10.53 -20.87 25.42
N LEU A 109 -10.84 -21.18 24.16
CA LEU A 109 -9.98 -20.91 23.00
C LEU A 109 -10.24 -19.55 22.34
N SER A 110 -11.06 -18.67 22.93
CA SER A 110 -11.39 -17.37 22.32
C SER A 110 -10.20 -16.42 22.24
N TYR A 111 -9.14 -16.66 23.03
CA TYR A 111 -7.89 -15.89 22.95
C TYR A 111 -7.11 -16.16 21.65
N LEU A 112 -7.42 -17.24 20.91
CA LEU A 112 -6.77 -17.60 19.66
C LEU A 112 -7.18 -16.63 18.54
N VAL A 113 -8.34 -15.97 18.65
CA VAL A 113 -8.72 -14.84 17.79
C VAL A 113 -8.09 -13.57 18.36
N PRO A 114 -7.04 -13.01 17.75
CA PRO A 114 -6.36 -11.86 18.30
C PRO A 114 -7.16 -10.59 18.00
N ILE A 115 -8.16 -10.28 18.83
CA ILE A 115 -8.97 -9.07 18.70
C ILE A 115 -8.09 -7.82 18.80
N SER A 116 -7.06 -7.87 19.64
CA SER A 116 -6.08 -6.79 19.81
C SER A 116 -5.28 -6.51 18.55
N LEU A 117 -4.97 -7.53 17.73
CA LEU A 117 -4.18 -7.35 16.50
C LEU A 117 -4.84 -6.34 15.56
N PHE A 118 -6.17 -6.42 15.39
CA PHE A 118 -6.92 -5.49 14.53
C PHE A 118 -6.82 -4.05 15.00
N VAL A 119 -7.07 -3.84 16.30
CA VAL A 119 -6.99 -2.51 16.88
C VAL A 119 -5.57 -1.97 16.79
N THR A 120 -4.56 -2.81 17.03
CA THR A 120 -3.16 -2.39 16.90
C THR A 120 -2.79 -2.04 15.45
N LEU A 121 -3.27 -2.79 14.45
CA LEU A 121 -3.01 -2.48 13.04
C LEU A 121 -3.64 -1.14 12.64
N GLU A 122 -4.88 -0.87 13.05
CA GLU A 122 -5.53 0.42 12.78
C GLU A 122 -4.80 1.58 13.48
N ILE A 123 -4.34 1.39 14.72
CA ILE A 123 -3.52 2.38 15.43
C ILE A 123 -2.20 2.61 14.70
N VAL A 124 -1.53 1.56 14.24
CA VAL A 124 -0.26 1.68 13.50
C VAL A 124 -0.46 2.44 12.19
N LYS A 125 -1.49 2.11 11.40
CA LYS A 125 -1.84 2.85 10.17
C LYS A 125 -2.12 4.32 10.45
N PHE A 126 -2.87 4.61 11.53
CA PHE A 126 -3.14 5.98 11.95
C PHE A 126 -1.85 6.71 12.34
N TRP A 127 -0.97 6.08 13.12
CA TRP A 127 0.31 6.68 13.52
C TRP A 127 1.23 6.92 12.31
N GLN A 128 1.30 5.98 11.38
CA GLN A 128 2.03 6.15 10.10
C GLN A 128 1.52 7.35 9.31
N GLY A 129 0.20 7.49 9.15
CA GLY A 129 -0.38 8.61 8.40
C GLY A 129 -0.25 9.94 9.12
N PHE A 130 -0.52 9.96 10.43
CA PHE A 130 -0.58 11.19 11.19
C PHE A 130 0.79 11.67 11.66
N VAL A 131 1.60 10.79 12.24
CA VAL A 131 2.90 11.17 12.81
C VAL A 131 3.98 11.16 11.75
N TYR A 132 4.08 10.11 10.93
CA TYR A 132 5.17 10.04 9.97
C TYR A 132 4.91 10.90 8.74
N ILE A 133 3.80 10.72 8.03
CA ILE A 133 3.56 11.43 6.76
C ILE A 133 3.29 12.93 6.97
N ASN A 134 2.43 13.30 7.93
CA ASN A 134 2.04 14.72 8.07
C ASN A 134 3.10 15.58 8.78
N LEU A 135 3.96 15.00 9.60
CA LEU A 135 5.00 15.74 10.34
C LEU A 135 6.39 15.59 9.70
N ASP A 136 6.52 14.92 8.54
CA ASP A 136 7.80 14.81 7.85
C ASP A 136 8.23 16.17 7.29
N PRO A 137 9.35 16.76 7.76
CA PRO A 137 9.87 18.00 7.23
C PRO A 137 10.32 17.90 5.76
N ALA A 138 10.67 16.70 5.28
CA ALA A 138 11.09 16.48 3.90
C ALA A 138 9.91 16.53 2.91
N LEU A 139 8.67 16.29 3.37
CA LEU A 139 7.46 16.41 2.57
C LEU A 139 6.84 17.82 2.60
N GLN A 140 7.50 18.78 3.24
CA GLN A 140 7.04 20.16 3.30
C GLN A 140 7.52 20.96 2.08
N ASP A 141 6.63 21.67 1.41
CA ASP A 141 7.02 22.58 0.33
C ASP A 141 7.79 23.77 0.90
N PRO A 142 9.04 24.03 0.45
CA PRO A 142 9.84 25.16 0.94
C PRO A 142 9.21 26.54 0.64
N VAL A 143 8.38 26.66 -0.41
CA VAL A 143 7.80 27.95 -0.83
C VAL A 143 6.51 28.22 -0.07
N THR A 144 5.53 27.32 -0.15
CA THR A 144 4.22 27.51 0.50
C THR A 144 4.23 27.15 1.99
N LYS A 145 5.25 26.42 2.47
CA LYS A 145 5.33 25.83 3.82
C LYS A 145 4.19 24.86 4.14
N GLU A 146 3.47 24.39 3.13
CA GLU A 146 2.44 23.37 3.30
C GLU A 146 3.09 21.99 3.46
N ALA A 147 2.68 21.24 4.48
CA ALA A 147 3.14 19.86 4.69
C ALA A 147 2.24 18.87 3.94
N GLY A 148 2.79 17.69 3.64
CA GLY A 148 2.03 16.56 3.11
C GLY A 148 0.83 16.25 4.01
N ARG A 149 -0.35 16.07 3.42
CA ARG A 149 -1.58 15.77 4.17
C ARG A 149 -2.15 14.41 3.78
N CYS A 150 -1.96 13.43 4.64
CA CYS A 150 -2.60 12.13 4.53
C CYS A 150 -4.12 12.26 4.79
N ARG A 151 -4.92 11.96 3.76
CA ARG A 151 -6.40 12.00 3.83
C ARG A 151 -7.03 10.64 4.10
N ASN A 152 -6.28 9.56 3.86
CA ASN A 152 -6.73 8.19 4.06
C ASN A 152 -5.55 7.32 4.52
N SER A 153 -5.50 7.00 5.80
CA SER A 153 -4.45 6.18 6.42
C SER A 153 -4.56 4.69 6.08
N GLY A 154 -5.72 4.23 5.61
CA GLY A 154 -5.93 2.83 5.20
C GLY A 154 -5.20 2.44 3.92
N LEU A 155 -4.61 3.42 3.21
CA LEU A 155 -3.86 3.21 1.98
C LEU A 155 -2.35 3.34 2.16
N ASN A 156 -1.86 3.63 3.37
CA ASN A 156 -0.43 3.89 3.62
C ASN A 156 0.47 2.73 3.15
N GLU A 157 0.02 1.49 3.33
CA GLU A 157 0.75 0.29 2.91
C GLU A 157 0.74 0.10 1.39
N ASP A 158 -0.33 0.55 0.73
CA ASP A 158 -0.48 0.45 -0.72
C ASP A 158 0.46 1.44 -1.46
N LEU A 159 0.90 2.53 -0.82
CA LEU A 159 1.94 3.40 -1.38
C LEU A 159 3.25 2.65 -1.66
N GLY A 160 3.60 1.65 -0.84
CA GLY A 160 4.78 0.80 -1.05
C GLY A 160 4.63 -0.21 -2.18
N ARG A 161 3.43 -0.33 -2.79
CA ARG A 161 3.11 -1.32 -3.83
C ARG A 161 2.80 -0.69 -5.19
N VAL A 162 3.02 0.62 -5.34
CA VAL A 162 2.73 1.34 -6.58
C VAL A 162 3.75 0.96 -7.66
N GLU A 163 3.27 0.37 -8.75
CA GLU A 163 4.09 0.01 -9.93
C GLU A 163 4.03 1.07 -11.04
N TYR A 164 2.87 1.71 -11.19
CA TYR A 164 2.61 2.69 -12.24
C TYR A 164 2.26 4.04 -11.63
N VAL A 165 2.99 5.07 -12.06
CA VAL A 165 2.70 6.47 -11.72
C VAL A 165 2.18 7.16 -12.98
N PHE A 166 0.91 7.55 -12.94
CA PHE A 166 0.31 8.41 -13.95
C PHE A 166 0.49 9.86 -13.51
N SER A 167 1.24 10.62 -14.29
CA SER A 167 1.52 12.03 -14.02
C SER A 167 0.87 12.91 -15.07
N ASP A 168 0.19 13.97 -14.62
CA ASP A 168 -0.27 15.03 -15.50
C ASP A 168 0.92 15.94 -15.88
N LYS A 169 0.91 16.49 -17.09
CA LYS A 169 1.99 17.37 -17.55
C LYS A 169 1.88 18.73 -16.89
N THR A 170 0.71 19.36 -17.00
CA THR A 170 0.53 20.75 -16.61
C THR A 170 0.16 20.84 -15.13
N GLY A 171 0.95 21.58 -14.35
CA GLY A 171 0.71 21.74 -12.91
C GLY A 171 1.19 20.57 -12.04
N THR A 172 1.78 19.51 -12.64
CA THR A 172 2.53 18.49 -11.89
C THR A 172 3.97 18.39 -12.40
N LEU A 173 4.19 18.02 -13.67
CA LEU A 173 5.56 17.95 -14.21
C LEU A 173 6.17 19.32 -14.50
N THR A 174 5.35 20.28 -14.96
CA THR A 174 5.81 21.63 -15.28
C THR A 174 5.18 22.66 -14.36
N SER A 175 6.00 23.52 -13.77
CA SER A 175 5.53 24.78 -13.20
C SER A 175 4.96 25.67 -14.32
N ASN A 176 3.94 26.46 -14.02
CA ASN A 176 3.32 27.36 -14.99
C ASN A 176 4.14 28.67 -15.13
N GLU A 177 5.45 28.52 -15.38
CA GLU A 177 6.39 29.60 -15.59
C GLU A 177 7.19 29.34 -16.87
N MET A 178 7.04 30.20 -17.86
CA MET A 178 7.75 30.08 -19.14
C MET A 178 8.89 31.07 -19.19
N GLN A 179 10.12 30.57 -19.29
CA GLN A 179 11.33 31.38 -19.41
C GLN A 179 11.92 31.17 -20.82
N LEU A 180 12.11 32.25 -21.57
CA LEU A 180 12.80 32.21 -22.86
C LEU A 180 14.28 31.94 -22.62
N ARG A 181 14.80 30.80 -23.09
CA ARG A 181 16.20 30.40 -22.87
C ARG A 181 17.11 30.64 -24.07
N ALA A 182 16.62 30.39 -25.28
CA ALA A 182 17.40 30.54 -26.50
C ALA A 182 16.50 30.88 -27.68
N VAL A 183 17.07 31.56 -28.67
CA VAL A 183 16.44 31.93 -29.93
C VAL A 183 17.44 31.71 -31.05
N ALA A 184 17.03 31.09 -32.16
CA ALA A 184 17.84 31.00 -33.37
C ALA A 184 17.43 32.09 -34.37
N ILE A 185 18.35 32.97 -34.74
CA ILE A 185 18.13 34.05 -35.71
C ILE A 185 19.09 33.84 -36.88
N LYS A 186 18.56 33.68 -38.09
CA LYS A 186 19.34 33.44 -39.33
C LYS A 186 20.37 32.30 -39.21
N GLY A 187 20.01 31.22 -38.50
CA GLY A 187 20.90 30.07 -38.29
C GLY A 187 21.93 30.23 -37.18
N VAL A 188 22.00 31.40 -36.52
CA VAL A 188 22.83 31.62 -35.34
C VAL A 188 21.97 31.49 -34.09
N THR A 189 22.35 30.59 -33.19
CA THR A 189 21.68 30.38 -31.90
C THR A 189 22.19 31.37 -30.86
N PHE A 190 21.30 32.19 -30.33
CA PHE A 190 21.53 33.11 -29.23
C PHE A 190 20.89 32.54 -27.96
N GLY A 191 21.69 32.22 -26.96
CA GLY A 191 21.23 31.64 -25.70
C GLY A 191 22.36 30.93 -24.98
N ASP A 192 22.21 30.77 -23.67
CA ASP A 192 23.24 30.12 -22.83
C ASP A 192 23.01 28.59 -22.80
N PRO A 193 23.99 27.77 -23.23
CA PRO A 193 23.88 26.31 -23.22
C PRO A 193 23.91 25.69 -21.82
N GLN A 194 24.37 26.40 -20.79
CA GLN A 194 24.45 25.89 -19.40
C GLN A 194 23.08 25.89 -18.71
N ILE A 195 22.06 26.50 -19.31
CA ILE A 195 20.71 26.59 -18.76
C ILE A 195 19.80 25.50 -19.36
N ARG A 196 20.36 24.33 -19.64
CA ARG A 196 19.59 23.10 -19.83
C ARG A 196 19.36 22.50 -18.45
N LEU A 197 18.10 22.37 -18.03
CA LEU A 197 17.73 21.75 -16.75
C LEU A 197 18.26 20.29 -16.63
N GLU A 198 18.55 19.65 -17.77
CA GLU A 198 19.18 18.33 -17.89
C GLU A 198 20.71 18.40 -17.86
N THR A 199 21.31 19.19 -16.96
CA THR A 199 22.78 19.16 -16.78
C THR A 199 23.24 17.98 -15.92
N GLU A 200 22.31 17.29 -15.24
CA GLU A 200 22.63 16.03 -14.61
C GLU A 200 22.57 14.91 -15.65
N ARG A 201 23.73 14.35 -15.99
CA ARG A 201 23.80 13.00 -16.60
C ARG A 201 22.79 12.13 -15.86
N GLU A 202 21.92 11.40 -16.56
CA GLU A 202 21.05 10.40 -15.93
C GLU A 202 21.90 9.56 -14.97
N LEU A 203 21.80 9.80 -13.66
CA LEU A 203 22.47 8.94 -12.70
C LEU A 203 21.75 7.60 -12.80
N GLN A 204 22.46 6.57 -13.26
CA GLN A 204 21.91 5.23 -13.38
C GLN A 204 22.35 4.39 -12.18
N GLY A 205 21.43 3.57 -11.65
CA GLY A 205 21.71 2.59 -10.60
C GLY A 205 21.91 3.19 -9.20
N MET A 206 22.87 2.65 -8.44
CA MET A 206 23.11 2.95 -7.03
C MET A 206 23.39 4.44 -6.75
N ALA A 207 23.95 5.17 -7.72
CA ALA A 207 24.28 6.58 -7.54
C ALA A 207 23.03 7.48 -7.55
N ALA A 208 21.99 7.12 -8.32
CA ALA A 208 20.68 7.78 -8.22
C ALA A 208 19.95 7.37 -6.95
N LEU A 209 20.03 6.09 -6.58
CA LEU A 209 19.41 5.58 -5.35
C LEU A 209 19.95 6.32 -4.10
N ARG A 210 21.26 6.53 -4.04
CA ARG A 210 21.93 7.25 -2.94
C ARG A 210 21.55 8.71 -2.82
N ARG A 211 21.15 9.33 -3.93
CA ARG A 211 20.65 10.71 -3.95
C ARG A 211 19.19 10.80 -3.54
N PHE A 212 18.39 9.81 -3.92
CA PHE A 212 16.96 9.77 -3.61
C PHE A 212 16.71 9.41 -2.14
N ASP A 213 17.37 8.36 -1.65
CA ASP A 213 17.32 7.96 -0.25
C ASP A 213 18.68 7.34 0.16
N PRO A 214 19.49 8.09 0.95
CA PRO A 214 20.81 7.60 1.36
C PRO A 214 20.72 6.38 2.28
N LYS A 215 19.68 6.27 3.11
CA LYS A 215 19.51 5.12 4.01
C LYS A 215 19.12 3.86 3.24
N LEU A 216 18.27 4.01 2.23
CA LEU A 216 17.90 2.90 1.34
C LEU A 216 19.09 2.44 0.49
N ALA A 217 19.93 3.37 0.05
CA ALA A 217 21.14 3.03 -0.69
C ALA A 217 22.16 2.27 0.18
N ASP A 218 22.33 2.68 1.44
CA ASP A 218 23.21 1.99 2.39
C ASP A 218 22.68 0.58 2.71
N ALA A 219 21.36 0.43 2.87
CA ALA A 219 20.69 -0.87 3.04
C ALA A 219 20.82 -1.77 1.81
N ALA A 220 20.68 -1.20 0.60
CA ALA A 220 20.84 -1.93 -0.66
C ALA A 220 22.29 -2.37 -0.89
N SER A 221 23.28 -1.55 -0.51
CA SER A 221 24.69 -1.97 -0.54
C SER A 221 24.99 -3.07 0.48
N ALA A 222 24.43 -2.99 1.69
CA ALA A 222 24.59 -4.01 2.71
C ALA A 222 23.95 -5.35 2.29
N LEU A 223 22.80 -5.30 1.60
CA LEU A 223 22.17 -6.50 1.02
C LEU A 223 23.01 -7.10 -0.12
N GLY A 224 23.65 -6.26 -0.94
CA GLY A 224 24.54 -6.69 -2.02
C GLY A 224 25.79 -7.40 -1.51
N GLU A 225 26.40 -6.88 -0.43
CA GLU A 225 27.53 -7.52 0.24
C GLU A 225 27.12 -8.83 0.95
N ALA A 226 25.96 -8.85 1.61
CA ALA A 226 25.43 -10.07 2.23
C ALA A 226 25.07 -11.16 1.21
N ALA A 227 24.65 -10.77 -0.01
CA ALA A 227 24.35 -11.71 -1.09
C ALA A 227 25.61 -12.32 -1.72
N SER A 228 26.78 -11.66 -1.64
CA SER A 228 28.06 -12.20 -2.12
C SER A 228 28.69 -13.24 -1.18
N ASP A 229 28.26 -13.30 0.09
CA ASP A 229 28.83 -14.19 1.11
C ASP A 229 28.15 -15.58 1.20
N LEU A 230 27.11 -15.86 0.40
CA LEU A 230 26.52 -17.20 0.27
C LEU A 230 27.04 -17.92 -0.99
N PRO A 231 27.88 -18.98 -0.86
CA PRO A 231 28.31 -19.76 -2.00
C PRO A 231 27.17 -20.70 -2.42
N GLY A 232 26.39 -20.31 -3.43
CA GLY A 232 25.42 -21.23 -4.05
C GLY A 232 24.19 -20.64 -4.73
N LEU A 233 23.95 -19.32 -4.70
CA LEU A 233 22.85 -18.76 -5.48
C LEU A 233 23.31 -18.53 -6.93
N VAL A 234 22.97 -19.50 -7.78
CA VAL A 234 23.15 -19.48 -9.23
C VAL A 234 22.53 -18.20 -9.80
N THR A 235 23.38 -17.27 -10.24
CA THR A 235 23.04 -16.16 -11.12
C THR A 235 22.94 -16.68 -12.56
N SER A 236 21.85 -17.38 -12.90
CA SER A 236 21.57 -17.72 -14.30
C SER A 236 20.63 -16.71 -14.94
N GLY A 237 21.18 -15.93 -15.87
CA GLY A 237 20.46 -15.18 -16.89
C GLY A 237 21.17 -13.87 -17.22
N GLY A 238 22.08 -13.78 -18.18
CA GLY A 238 22.60 -14.71 -19.17
C GLY A 238 23.78 -14.01 -19.87
N SER A 239 24.78 -14.79 -20.27
CA SER A 239 26.03 -14.31 -20.86
C SER A 239 25.99 -14.32 -22.40
N GLY A 240 26.74 -13.39 -22.99
CA GLY A 240 27.07 -13.27 -24.42
C GLY A 240 26.24 -12.19 -25.14
N VAL A 241 26.78 -11.12 -25.71
CA VAL A 241 27.96 -11.06 -26.59
C VAL A 241 28.58 -9.66 -26.55
N ARG A 242 29.91 -9.61 -26.47
CA ARG A 242 30.74 -8.43 -26.73
C ARG A 242 31.02 -8.39 -28.24
N LEU A 243 30.72 -7.28 -28.94
CA LEU A 243 31.60 -6.59 -29.92
C LEU A 243 30.82 -5.56 -30.77
N LEU A 244 31.31 -4.31 -30.70
CA LEU A 244 31.44 -3.27 -31.73
C LEU A 244 30.23 -2.84 -32.62
N SER A 245 29.97 -1.51 -32.54
CA SER A 245 29.55 -0.55 -33.59
C SER A 245 28.28 -0.78 -34.44
N HIS A 246 27.30 0.13 -34.22
CA HIS A 246 26.28 0.68 -35.16
C HIS A 246 25.31 -0.30 -35.87
N PRO A 247 24.22 0.20 -36.51
CA PRO A 247 23.03 0.86 -35.97
C PRO A 247 21.73 0.10 -36.32
N SER A 248 20.59 0.62 -35.86
CA SER A 248 19.22 0.42 -36.36
C SER A 248 18.30 -0.67 -35.78
N SER A 249 17.07 -0.21 -35.54
CA SER A 249 15.78 -0.91 -35.51
C SER A 249 15.38 -1.79 -34.31
N ASN A 250 14.41 -1.24 -33.57
CA ASN A 250 13.12 -1.82 -33.16
C ASN A 250 13.05 -3.08 -32.27
N LEU A 251 12.42 -2.84 -31.09
CA LEU A 251 11.53 -3.70 -30.28
C LEU A 251 12.23 -4.87 -29.56
N ARG A 252 11.98 -5.28 -28.31
CA ARG A 252 11.07 -5.07 -27.16
C ARG A 252 11.86 -5.75 -26.00
N GLY A 253 12.00 -5.32 -24.75
CA GLY A 253 11.15 -4.53 -23.87
C GLY A 253 10.62 -5.42 -22.73
N THR A 254 11.34 -5.52 -21.59
CA THR A 254 10.79 -6.02 -20.31
C THR A 254 11.30 -5.21 -19.12
N ASP A 255 10.31 -4.68 -18.40
CA ASP A 255 10.23 -4.32 -16.98
C ASP A 255 11.18 -3.27 -16.40
N LYS A 256 10.84 -2.02 -16.72
CA LYS A 256 11.01 -0.87 -15.83
C LYS A 256 9.64 -0.22 -15.62
N ALA A 257 9.36 0.23 -14.40
CA ALA A 257 8.18 1.02 -14.07
C ALA A 257 8.00 2.15 -15.10
N LYS A 258 6.92 2.07 -15.85
CA LYS A 258 6.66 2.94 -17.00
C LYS A 258 5.79 4.10 -16.55
N VAL A 259 6.35 5.30 -16.52
CA VAL A 259 5.57 6.54 -16.38
C VAL A 259 4.84 6.74 -17.70
N ILE A 260 3.52 6.58 -17.68
CA ILE A 260 2.67 6.76 -18.87
C ILE A 260 2.06 8.15 -18.77
N GLY A 261 2.55 9.08 -19.60
CA GLY A 261 1.92 10.38 -19.79
C GLY A 261 0.78 10.27 -20.80
N TYR A 262 -0.38 10.82 -20.47
CA TYR A 262 -1.47 11.05 -21.42
C TYR A 262 -1.39 12.51 -21.90
N GLY A 263 -1.38 12.68 -23.22
CA GLY A 263 -1.59 13.97 -23.87
C GLY A 263 -3.07 14.28 -24.07
#